data_AF-A0A935T790-F1
#
_entry.id   AF-A0A935T790-F1
#
_cell.length_a   1.000
_cell.length_b   1.000
_cell.length_c   1.000
_cell.angle_alpha   90.00
_cell.angle_beta   90.00
_cell.angle_gamma   90.00
#
_symmetry.space_group_name_H-M   'P 1'
#
loop_
_entity.id
_entity.type
_entity.pdbx_description
1 polymer ?
#
loop_
_entity_poly.entity_id
_entity_poly.type
_entity_poly.pdbx_seq_one_letter_code
_entity_poly.pdbx_strand_id
1 'polypeptide(L)'
;MQSASTKTGWRDRIRSRLDAVDAYFLSNEVRRRTANEIAYARVGLVGCFGLGAALCVLTAMLCFRTPWPIVSGIASAGAASLTLPFVLRRSDSIRSLGHVVCGQLLLLASVVFLASGGRGGGILPVIPIVPMVALLSLGGRAVFGWGLASVGVLGLGYGLAAGDATPVVAGFEGVPAIQR
;
A
#
# COMPACT_ATOMS: atom_id res chain seq x y z
N MET A 1 8.63 -15.98 -45.83
CA MET A 1 8.51 -16.24 -44.38
C MET A 1 9.34 -15.22 -43.60
N GLN A 2 8.75 -14.10 -43.16
CA GLN A 2 9.40 -13.12 -42.30
C GLN A 2 8.40 -12.65 -41.24
N SER A 3 8.58 -13.09 -40.00
CA SER A 3 7.84 -12.61 -38.83
C SER A 3 8.69 -12.87 -37.58
N ALA A 4 9.74 -12.07 -37.36
CA ALA A 4 10.56 -12.16 -36.15
C ALA A 4 11.09 -10.80 -35.62
N SER A 5 10.62 -9.66 -36.15
CA SER A 5 11.20 -8.32 -35.84
C SER A 5 10.44 -7.51 -34.77
N THR A 6 9.22 -7.90 -34.39
CA THR A 6 8.37 -7.07 -33.51
C THR A 6 8.61 -7.27 -32.01
N LYS A 7 9.25 -8.37 -31.58
CA LYS A 7 9.44 -8.68 -30.15
C LYS A 7 10.64 -7.99 -29.49
N THR A 8 11.60 -7.46 -30.24
CA THR A 8 12.78 -6.75 -29.70
C THR A 8 12.45 -5.29 -29.42
N GLY A 9 11.78 -4.60 -30.33
CA GLY A 9 11.54 -3.16 -30.22
C GLY A 9 10.64 -2.70 -29.06
N TRP A 10 9.75 -3.56 -28.53
CA TRP A 10 8.91 -3.18 -27.37
C TRP A 10 9.70 -3.30 -26.05
N ARG A 11 10.57 -4.30 -25.92
CA ARG A 11 11.41 -4.49 -24.73
C ARG A 11 12.38 -3.34 -24.58
N ASP A 12 13.00 -2.92 -25.67
CA ASP A 12 13.95 -1.81 -25.67
C ASP A 12 13.27 -0.47 -25.34
N ARG A 13 12.03 -0.26 -25.83
CA ARG A 13 11.22 0.91 -25.45
C ARG A 13 10.80 0.91 -23.98
N ILE A 14 10.44 -0.24 -23.43
CA ILE A 14 10.11 -0.33 -22.00
C ILE A 14 11.36 -0.08 -21.17
N ARG A 15 12.49 -0.67 -21.56
CA ARG A 15 13.76 -0.49 -20.87
C ARG A 15 14.20 0.96 -20.87
N SER A 16 14.13 1.66 -22.01
CA SER A 16 14.48 3.08 -22.07
C SER A 16 13.56 3.97 -21.24
N ARG A 17 12.26 3.66 -21.17
CA ARG A 17 11.32 4.37 -20.29
C ARG A 17 11.60 4.10 -18.81
N LEU A 18 11.89 2.85 -18.44
CA LEU A 18 12.27 2.50 -17.08
C LEU A 18 13.57 3.22 -16.67
N ASP A 19 14.58 3.22 -17.54
CA ASP A 19 15.84 3.91 -17.29
C ASP A 19 15.64 5.43 -17.15
N ALA A 20 14.72 6.04 -17.91
CA ALA A 20 14.37 7.45 -17.75
C ALA A 20 13.64 7.74 -16.42
N VAL A 21 12.73 6.84 -16.01
CA VAL A 21 12.01 6.94 -14.72
C VAL A 21 12.98 6.77 -13.56
N ASP A 22 13.86 5.78 -13.62
CA ASP A 22 14.93 5.58 -12.65
C ASP A 22 15.87 6.78 -12.62
N ALA A 23 16.16 7.34 -13.80
CA ALA A 23 16.99 8.53 -13.91
C ALA A 23 16.36 9.76 -13.25
N TYR A 24 15.04 9.82 -13.24
CA TYR A 24 14.31 10.90 -12.62
C TYR A 24 14.17 10.72 -11.11
N PHE A 25 13.78 9.52 -10.66
CA PHE A 25 13.42 9.29 -9.27
C PHE A 25 14.57 8.80 -8.38
N LEU A 26 15.53 8.03 -8.89
CA LEU A 26 16.62 7.49 -8.08
C LEU A 26 17.80 8.45 -8.05
N SER A 27 18.32 8.76 -6.85
CA SER A 27 19.56 9.54 -6.69
C SER A 27 20.76 8.78 -7.27
N ASN A 28 21.84 9.52 -7.59
CA ASN A 28 23.09 8.91 -8.05
C ASN A 28 23.71 8.01 -6.98
N GLU A 29 23.48 8.29 -5.69
CA GLU A 29 23.86 7.44 -4.56
C GLU A 29 23.20 6.06 -4.67
N VAL A 30 21.87 6.02 -4.84
CA VAL A 30 21.11 4.76 -4.90
C VAL A 30 21.44 3.97 -6.17
N ARG A 31 21.72 4.65 -7.29
CA ARG A 31 22.14 3.98 -8.55
C ARG A 31 23.52 3.33 -8.49
N ARG A 32 24.39 3.76 -7.57
CA ARG A 32 25.70 3.14 -7.35
C ARG A 32 25.64 1.93 -6.41
N ARG A 33 24.48 1.61 -5.84
CA ARG A 33 24.30 0.48 -4.92
C ARG A 33 23.96 -0.82 -5.63
N THR A 34 23.83 -1.89 -4.86
CA THR A 34 23.58 -3.24 -5.37
C THR A 34 22.22 -3.35 -6.07
N ALA A 35 22.12 -4.23 -7.06
CA ALA A 35 20.93 -4.41 -7.90
C ALA A 35 19.64 -4.68 -7.10
N ASN A 36 19.76 -5.35 -5.95
CA ASN A 36 18.63 -5.64 -5.06
C ASN A 36 18.06 -4.35 -4.43
N GLU A 37 18.91 -3.38 -4.07
CA GLU A 37 18.44 -2.13 -3.46
C GLU A 37 17.70 -1.24 -4.45
N ILE A 38 18.14 -1.25 -5.70
CA ILE A 38 17.44 -0.59 -6.81
C ILE A 38 16.06 -1.23 -7.04
N ALA A 39 16.00 -2.57 -7.02
CA ALA A 39 14.72 -3.28 -7.17
C ALA A 39 13.73 -2.94 -6.05
N TYR A 40 14.19 -2.89 -4.79
CA TYR A 40 13.36 -2.52 -3.64
C TYR A 40 12.82 -1.10 -3.73
N ALA A 41 13.66 -0.14 -4.13
CA ALA A 41 13.24 1.25 -4.34
C ALA A 41 12.18 1.37 -5.46
N ARG A 42 12.36 0.64 -6.58
CA ARG A 42 11.38 0.60 -7.67
C ARG A 42 10.04 0.01 -7.23
N VAL A 43 10.05 -1.09 -6.49
CA VAL A 43 8.81 -1.70 -5.96
C VAL A 43 8.12 -0.76 -4.98
N GLY A 44 8.87 -0.09 -4.09
CA GLY A 44 8.31 0.93 -3.20
C GLY A 44 7.65 2.08 -3.95
N LEU A 45 8.28 2.55 -5.03
CA LEU A 45 7.76 3.64 -5.86
C LEU A 45 6.49 3.25 -6.63
N VAL A 46 6.49 2.07 -7.27
CA VAL A 46 5.30 1.51 -7.93
C VAL A 46 4.18 1.28 -6.92
N GLY A 47 4.51 0.75 -5.74
CA GLY A 47 3.55 0.55 -4.65
C GLY A 47 2.94 1.87 -4.18
N CYS A 48 3.73 2.93 -4.07
CA CYS A 48 3.26 4.25 -3.64
C CYS A 48 2.30 4.88 -4.66
N PHE A 49 2.64 4.84 -5.95
CA PHE A 49 1.75 5.32 -7.02
C PHE A 49 0.50 4.46 -7.16
N GLY A 50 0.65 3.13 -7.10
CA GLY A 50 -0.47 2.19 -7.19
C GLY A 50 -1.45 2.38 -6.03
N LEU A 51 -0.94 2.50 -4.80
CA LEU A 51 -1.75 2.76 -3.61
C LEU A 51 -2.43 4.14 -3.70
N GLY A 52 -1.69 5.19 -4.07
CA GLY A 52 -2.24 6.53 -4.25
C GLY A 52 -3.39 6.56 -5.27
N ALA A 53 -3.20 5.92 -6.43
CA ALA A 53 -4.24 5.80 -7.44
C ALA A 53 -5.46 5.01 -6.93
N ALA A 54 -5.25 3.90 -6.25
CA ALA A 54 -6.32 3.10 -5.67
C ALA A 54 -7.13 3.90 -4.62
N LEU A 55 -6.46 4.68 -3.77
CA LEU A 55 -7.10 5.55 -2.78
C LEU A 55 -7.88 6.69 -3.45
N CYS A 56 -7.41 7.26 -4.56
CA CYS A 56 -8.16 8.25 -5.33
C CYS A 56 -9.44 7.64 -5.92
N VAL A 57 -9.36 6.45 -6.51
CA VAL A 57 -10.53 5.72 -7.03
C VAL A 57 -11.51 5.40 -5.90
N LEU A 58 -10.99 4.92 -4.77
CA LEU A 58 -11.79 4.64 -3.58
C LEU A 58 -12.48 5.91 -3.04
N THR A 59 -11.78 7.03 -3.02
CA THR A 59 -12.33 8.34 -2.63
C THR A 59 -13.48 8.73 -3.54
N ALA A 60 -13.33 8.58 -4.86
CA ALA A 60 -14.38 8.89 -5.83
C ALA A 60 -15.62 7.98 -5.68
N MET A 61 -15.43 6.71 -5.29
CA MET A 61 -16.53 5.78 -5.02
C MET A 61 -17.24 6.06 -3.69
N LEU A 62 -16.50 6.51 -2.68
CA LEU A 62 -16.98 6.65 -1.30
C LEU A 62 -17.47 8.06 -0.95
N CYS A 63 -17.14 9.08 -1.75
CA CYS A 63 -17.42 10.48 -1.43
C CYS A 63 -18.90 10.81 -1.19
N PHE A 64 -19.83 10.03 -1.77
CA PHE A 64 -21.28 10.22 -1.60
C PHE A 64 -21.93 9.24 -0.61
N ARG A 65 -21.17 8.25 -0.10
CA ARG A 65 -21.72 7.15 0.73
C ARG A 65 -21.17 7.12 2.16
N THR A 66 -20.14 7.92 2.44
CA THR A 66 -19.37 7.84 3.67
C THR A 66 -19.23 9.23 4.29
N PRO A 67 -19.17 9.35 5.62
CA PRO A 67 -18.93 10.63 6.28
C PRO A 67 -17.69 11.36 5.74
N TRP A 68 -17.83 12.65 5.47
CA TRP A 68 -16.76 13.51 4.93
C TRP A 68 -15.41 13.41 5.65
N PRO A 69 -15.32 13.29 7.00
CA PRO A 69 -14.04 13.13 7.68
C PRO A 69 -13.25 11.89 7.22
N ILE A 70 -13.95 10.78 6.99
CA ILE A 70 -13.35 9.52 6.53
C ILE A 70 -12.87 9.70 5.08
N VAL A 71 -13.70 10.30 4.23
CA VAL A 71 -13.38 10.59 2.82
C VAL A 71 -12.16 11.51 2.72
N SER A 72 -12.08 12.57 3.54
CA SER A 72 -10.91 13.46 3.57
C SER A 72 -9.65 12.76 4.08
N GLY A 73 -9.79 11.80 5.01
CA GLY A 73 -8.68 10.96 5.47
C GLY A 73 -8.12 10.06 4.37
N ILE A 74 -9.00 9.40 3.61
CA ILE A 74 -8.61 8.56 2.47
C ILE A 74 -7.98 9.42 1.36
N ALA A 75 -8.58 10.57 1.05
CA ALA A 75 -8.08 11.49 0.03
C ALA A 75 -6.70 12.05 0.38
N SER A 76 -6.50 12.47 1.63
CA SER A 76 -5.20 12.97 2.12
C SER A 76 -4.14 11.87 2.14
N ALA A 77 -4.51 10.64 2.52
CA ALA A 77 -3.60 9.49 2.43
C ALA A 77 -3.19 9.20 0.98
N GLY A 78 -4.14 9.22 0.03
CA GLY A 78 -3.85 9.05 -1.40
C GLY A 78 -2.97 10.16 -1.96
N ALA A 79 -3.26 11.41 -1.63
CA ALA A 79 -2.44 12.57 -2.01
C ALA A 79 -1.02 12.48 -1.42
N ALA A 80 -0.89 12.05 -0.17
CA ALA A 80 0.41 11.82 0.47
C ALA A 80 1.20 10.73 -0.28
N SER A 81 0.59 9.61 -0.65
CA SER A 81 1.27 8.55 -1.41
C SER A 81 1.72 9.02 -2.80
N LEU A 82 0.95 9.90 -3.45
CA LEU A 82 1.34 10.44 -4.77
C LEU A 82 2.43 11.51 -4.67
N THR A 83 2.48 12.27 -3.58
CA THR A 83 3.44 13.39 -3.41
C THR A 83 4.74 12.97 -2.75
N LEU A 84 4.73 11.96 -1.87
CA LEU A 84 5.91 11.46 -1.16
C LEU A 84 7.09 11.11 -2.08
N PRO A 85 6.91 10.42 -3.22
CA PRO A 85 8.01 10.10 -4.13
C PRO A 85 8.73 11.35 -4.64
N PHE A 86 8.02 12.46 -4.81
CA PHE A 86 8.62 13.73 -5.27
C PHE A 86 9.35 14.47 -4.17
N VAL A 87 8.84 14.40 -2.93
CA VAL A 87 9.51 14.99 -1.75
C VAL A 87 10.75 14.18 -1.39
N LEU A 88 10.63 12.86 -1.32
CA LEU A 88 11.71 11.94 -1.01
C LEU A 88 12.73 11.84 -2.14
N ARG A 89 12.44 12.28 -3.36
CA ARG A 89 13.47 12.43 -4.41
C ARG A 89 14.66 13.30 -3.96
N ARG A 90 14.41 14.31 -3.12
CA ARG A 90 15.44 15.23 -2.63
C ARG A 90 16.26 14.65 -1.46
N SER A 91 15.82 13.54 -0.88
CA SER A 91 16.45 12.89 0.27
C SER A 91 16.86 11.47 -0.11
N ASP A 92 18.01 10.96 0.35
CA ASP A 92 18.45 9.60 0.05
C ASP A 92 17.59 8.47 0.70
N SER A 93 16.38 8.82 1.14
CA SER A 93 15.46 7.99 1.92
C SER A 93 14.35 7.36 1.09
N ILE A 94 14.55 7.17 -0.22
CA ILE A 94 13.58 6.49 -1.11
C ILE A 94 13.23 5.08 -0.59
N ARG A 95 14.13 4.44 0.16
CA ARG A 95 13.89 3.14 0.82
C ARG A 95 12.76 3.21 1.87
N SER A 96 12.50 4.37 2.46
CA SER A 96 11.42 4.55 3.44
C SER A 96 10.02 4.48 2.78
N LEU A 97 9.92 4.67 1.45
CA LEU A 97 8.65 4.55 0.73
C LEU A 97 7.98 3.19 0.97
N GLY A 98 8.75 2.10 1.03
CA GLY A 98 8.21 0.78 1.35
C GLY A 98 7.55 0.73 2.74
N HIS A 99 8.17 1.38 3.74
CA HIS A 99 7.61 1.48 5.09
C HIS A 99 6.35 2.36 5.12
N VAL A 100 6.32 3.44 4.33
CA VAL A 100 5.15 4.30 4.25
C VAL A 100 3.98 3.56 3.62
N VAL A 101 4.21 2.83 2.51
CA VAL A 101 3.17 2.02 1.85
C VAL A 101 2.63 0.95 2.81
N CYS A 102 3.51 0.21 3.50
CA CYS A 102 3.09 -0.78 4.50
C CYS A 102 2.32 -0.12 5.65
N GLY A 103 2.78 1.03 6.14
CA GLY A 103 2.11 1.78 7.21
C GLY A 103 0.73 2.28 6.81
N GLN A 104 0.58 2.80 5.59
CA GLN A 104 -0.71 3.25 5.07
C GLN A 104 -1.69 2.08 4.90
N LEU A 105 -1.24 0.94 4.38
CA LEU A 105 -2.07 -0.27 4.28
C LEU A 105 -2.53 -0.77 5.65
N LEU A 106 -1.60 -0.79 6.61
CA LEU A 106 -1.88 -1.23 7.97
C LEU A 106 -2.86 -0.28 8.69
N LEU A 107 -2.64 1.03 8.56
CA LEU A 107 -3.50 2.06 9.12
C LEU A 107 -4.91 2.01 8.50
N LEU A 108 -5.00 1.83 7.18
CA LEU A 108 -6.29 1.64 6.50
C LEU A 108 -7.02 0.41 7.06
N ALA A 109 -6.31 -0.71 7.22
CA ALA A 109 -6.88 -1.93 7.81
C ALA A 109 -7.36 -1.70 9.25
N SER A 110 -6.56 -1.03 10.09
CA SER A 110 -6.94 -0.70 11.47
C SER A 110 -8.17 0.21 11.54
N VAL A 111 -8.23 1.25 10.71
CA VAL A 111 -9.39 2.17 10.64
C VAL A 111 -10.64 1.40 10.25
N VAL A 112 -10.56 0.46 9.31
CA VAL A 112 -11.72 -0.34 8.93
C VAL A 112 -12.13 -1.31 10.05
N PHE A 113 -11.19 -1.95 10.75
CA PHE A 113 -11.51 -2.77 11.91
C PHE A 113 -12.19 -1.97 13.04
N LEU A 114 -11.69 -0.77 13.33
CA LEU A 114 -12.28 0.12 14.32
C LEU A 114 -13.67 0.59 13.90
N ALA A 115 -13.84 1.05 12.66
CA ALA A 115 -15.11 1.53 12.13
C ALA A 115 -16.18 0.42 12.07
N SER A 116 -15.77 -0.82 11.83
CA SER A 116 -16.66 -1.99 11.74
C SER A 116 -16.87 -2.73 13.06
N GLY A 117 -16.24 -2.30 14.17
CA GLY A 117 -16.32 -3.01 15.45
C GLY A 117 -15.77 -4.44 15.38
N GLY A 118 -14.77 -4.70 14.54
CA GLY A 118 -14.21 -6.03 14.32
C GLY A 118 -15.00 -6.94 13.35
N ARG A 119 -16.16 -6.49 12.84
CA ARG A 119 -17.04 -7.29 11.95
C ARG A 119 -16.68 -7.19 10.47
N GLY A 120 -15.73 -6.34 10.09
CA GLY A 120 -15.24 -6.13 8.72
C GLY A 120 -14.39 -7.27 8.15
N GLY A 121 -14.84 -8.53 8.25
CA GLY A 121 -14.12 -9.72 7.80
C GLY A 121 -13.77 -9.73 6.30
N GLY A 122 -14.44 -8.92 5.47
CA GLY A 122 -14.11 -8.79 4.04
C GLY A 122 -12.70 -8.25 3.73
N ILE A 123 -12.00 -7.67 4.72
CA ILE A 123 -10.63 -7.13 4.58
C ILE A 123 -9.55 -8.07 5.12
N LEU A 124 -9.93 -9.23 5.67
CA LEU A 124 -9.00 -10.33 6.01
C LEU A 124 -7.96 -10.64 4.91
N PRO A 125 -8.26 -10.64 3.60
CA PRO A 125 -7.24 -10.89 2.57
C PRO A 125 -6.23 -9.76 2.35
N VAL A 126 -6.46 -8.54 2.86
CA VAL A 126 -5.51 -7.40 2.72
C VAL A 126 -4.34 -7.50 3.70
N ILE A 127 -4.56 -8.16 4.84
CA ILE A 127 -3.58 -8.27 5.94
C ILE A 127 -2.34 -9.09 5.56
N PRO A 128 -2.43 -10.24 4.84
CA PRO A 128 -1.26 -10.94 4.34
C PRO A 128 -0.56 -10.23 3.16
N ILE A 129 -1.20 -9.24 2.52
CA ILE A 129 -0.57 -8.44 1.46
C ILE A 129 0.50 -7.51 2.05
N VAL A 130 0.31 -6.97 3.26
CA VAL A 130 1.27 -6.09 3.93
C VAL A 130 2.67 -6.72 4.09
N PRO A 131 2.83 -7.94 4.65
CA PRO A 131 4.13 -8.60 4.73
C PRO A 131 4.68 -9.02 3.37
N MET A 132 3.84 -9.35 2.37
CA MET A 132 4.33 -9.59 1.00
C MET A 132 4.89 -8.34 0.35
N VAL A 133 4.21 -7.20 0.49
CA VAL A 133 4.69 -5.89 0.02
C VAL A 133 5.96 -5.49 0.77
N ALA A 134 6.05 -5.76 2.07
CA ALA A 134 7.28 -5.54 2.85
C ALA A 134 8.45 -6.41 2.35
N LEU A 135 8.19 -7.68 2.03
CA LEU A 135 9.18 -8.61 1.47
C LEU A 135 9.73 -8.08 0.13
N LEU A 136 8.84 -7.56 -0.70
CA LEU A 136 9.17 -7.07 -2.04
C LEU A 136 9.75 -5.66 -2.07
N SER A 137 9.52 -4.82 -1.05
CA SER A 137 9.96 -3.41 -1.03
C SER A 137 11.06 -3.09 -0.01
N LEU A 138 11.28 -3.96 0.98
CA LEU A 138 12.21 -3.69 2.10
C LEU A 138 13.14 -4.87 2.42
N GLY A 139 12.86 -6.07 1.89
CA GLY A 139 13.64 -7.29 2.10
C GLY A 139 13.20 -8.10 3.34
N GLY A 140 13.87 -9.24 3.57
CA GLY A 140 13.41 -10.27 4.52
C GLY A 140 13.26 -9.84 5.98
N ARG A 141 14.07 -8.89 6.48
CA ARG A 141 13.99 -8.44 7.88
C ARG A 141 12.75 -7.59 8.17
N ALA A 142 12.26 -6.84 7.18
CA ALA A 142 11.07 -6.02 7.33
C ALA A 142 9.78 -6.85 7.41
N VAL A 143 9.80 -8.06 6.84
CA VAL A 143 8.68 -9.01 6.88
C VAL A 143 8.31 -9.36 8.31
N PHE A 144 9.30 -9.59 9.17
CA PHE A 144 9.05 -9.95 10.57
C PHE A 144 8.42 -8.78 11.33
N GLY A 145 8.93 -7.55 11.13
CA GLY A 145 8.38 -6.35 11.77
C GLY A 145 6.96 -6.05 11.31
N TRP A 146 6.72 -6.03 10.00
CA TRP A 146 5.39 -5.76 9.44
C TRP A 146 4.42 -6.93 9.61
N GLY A 147 4.92 -8.18 9.63
CA GLY A 147 4.14 -9.36 9.96
C GLY A 147 3.63 -9.32 11.39
N LEU A 148 4.49 -8.95 12.36
CA LEU A 148 4.06 -8.74 13.74
C LEU A 148 3.04 -7.61 13.86
N ALA A 149 3.24 -6.51 13.16
CA ALA A 149 2.27 -5.41 13.11
C ALA A 149 0.91 -5.87 12.54
N SER A 150 0.92 -6.65 11.46
CA SER A 150 -0.30 -7.24 10.87
C SER A 150 -1.03 -8.17 11.84
N VAL A 151 -0.29 -9.00 12.59
CA VAL A 151 -0.87 -9.84 13.65
C VAL A 151 -1.46 -8.98 14.77
N GLY A 152 -0.81 -7.87 15.14
CA GLY A 152 -1.36 -6.93 16.11
C GLY A 152 -2.70 -6.33 15.68
N VAL A 153 -2.82 -5.95 14.40
CA VAL A 153 -4.08 -5.41 13.84
C VAL A 153 -5.18 -6.49 13.77
N LEU A 154 -4.82 -7.73 13.44
CA LEU A 154 -5.74 -8.86 13.54
C LEU A 154 -6.22 -9.08 14.97
N GLY A 155 -5.30 -9.07 15.93
CA GLY A 155 -5.63 -9.19 17.35
C GLY A 155 -6.55 -8.08 17.84
N LEU A 156 -6.33 -6.84 17.39
CA LEU A 156 -7.22 -5.71 17.66
C LEU A 156 -8.62 -5.93 17.05
N GLY A 157 -8.71 -6.36 15.80
CA GLY A 157 -9.99 -6.70 15.16
C GLY A 157 -10.73 -7.83 15.90
N TYR A 158 -10.01 -8.87 16.30
CA TYR A 158 -10.57 -9.99 17.06
C TYR A 158 -11.03 -9.57 18.45
N GLY A 159 -10.24 -8.75 19.16
CA GLY A 159 -10.60 -8.23 20.48
C GLY A 159 -11.85 -7.36 20.44
N LEU A 160 -12.00 -6.52 19.41
CA LEU A 160 -13.20 -5.70 19.21
C LEU A 160 -14.44 -6.56 18.90
N ALA A 161 -14.28 -7.61 18.08
CA ALA A 161 -15.36 -8.53 17.78
C ALA A 161 -15.77 -9.38 19.00
N ALA A 162 -14.80 -9.81 19.80
CA ALA A 162 -15.04 -10.60 21.01
C ALA A 162 -15.65 -9.77 22.16
N GLY A 163 -15.40 -8.46 22.17
CA GLY A 163 -15.97 -7.52 23.15
C GLY A 163 -17.31 -6.90 22.74
N ASP A 164 -17.94 -7.38 21.67
CA ASP A 164 -19.20 -6.85 21.12
C ASP A 164 -19.20 -5.33 20.89
N ALA A 165 -18.06 -4.78 20.47
CA ALA A 165 -17.91 -3.35 20.23
C ALA A 165 -18.96 -2.85 19.21
N THR A 166 -19.62 -1.75 19.53
CA THR A 166 -20.60 -1.13 18.63
C THR A 166 -19.88 -0.50 17.42
N PRO A 167 -20.32 -0.80 16.18
CA PRO A 167 -19.72 -0.24 14.99
C PRO A 167 -20.00 1.26 14.96
N VAL A 168 -18.98 2.04 14.57
CA VAL A 168 -19.07 3.51 14.51
C VAL A 168 -19.79 3.97 13.24
N VAL A 169 -19.86 3.12 12.21
CA VAL A 169 -20.47 3.44 10.91
C VAL A 169 -21.75 2.62 10.70
N ALA A 170 -22.87 3.32 10.48
CA ALA A 170 -24.15 2.72 10.10
C ALA A 170 -24.01 1.95 8.78
N GLY A 171 -24.37 0.66 8.79
CA GLY A 171 -24.18 -0.27 7.66
C GLY A 171 -23.49 -1.59 8.01
N PHE A 172 -22.82 -1.66 9.17
CA PHE A 172 -22.24 -2.91 9.71
C PHE A 172 -23.14 -3.60 10.75
N GLU A 173 -24.32 -3.03 11.03
CA GLU A 173 -25.27 -3.51 12.04
C GLU A 173 -25.89 -4.88 11.69
N GLY A 174 -25.92 -5.24 10.40
CA GLY A 174 -26.46 -6.52 9.90
C GLY A 174 -25.40 -7.56 9.53
N VAL A 175 -24.11 -7.27 9.70
CA VAL A 175 -23.04 -8.24 9.39
C VAL A 175 -22.80 -9.09 10.63
N PRO A 176 -23.04 -10.42 10.59
CA PRO A 176 -22.81 -11.26 11.75
C PRO A 176 -21.33 -11.17 12.16
N ALA A 177 -21.08 -11.01 13.47
CA ALA A 177 -19.74 -11.17 14.00
C ALA A 177 -19.19 -12.52 13.54
N ILE A 178 -17.90 -12.56 13.16
CA ILE A 178 -17.22 -13.74 12.61
C ILE A 178 -17.65 -14.97 13.42
N GLN A 179 -18.46 -15.83 12.80
CA GLN A 179 -19.05 -16.98 13.49
C GLN A 179 -17.92 -17.88 14.00
N ARG A 180 -18.03 -18.22 15.29
CA ARG A 180 -17.13 -19.10 16.04
C ARG A 180 -16.97 -20.46 15.37
#